data_AF-A0A355BMM3-F1
#
_entry.id   AF-A0A355BMM3-F1
#
_cell.length_a   1.000
_cell.length_b   1.000
_cell.length_c   1.000
_cell.angle_alpha   90.00
_cell.angle_beta   90.00
_cell.angle_gamma   90.00
#
_symmetry.space_group_name_H-M   'P 1'
#
loop_
_entity.id
_entity.type
_entity.pdbx_description
1 polymer ?
#
loop_
_entity_poly.entity_id
_entity_poly.type
_entity_poly.pdbx_seq_one_letter_code
_entity_poly.pdbx_strand_id
1 'polypeptide(L)'
;MLGLRTATPSDMRLACRAGEWTNVTAGLCGPYAQANLAILPADWAFDFLRFCQANPKPCPVLEVTNMGDPLLHRIAPGADLRTDLPRYRVYRYGELVDEVLDIKELWQADLVGFLIGCSFSFEAELLAANVPVRHIELGTNVPMYRTNIACQSAGRFQGPMVVSMRPMLARQAIQAVEVTSRLRAVHGAPVHLGDPSLIGI
;
A
#
# COMPACT_ATOMS: atom_id res chain seq x y z
N MET A 1 -11.87 -13.77 19.81
CA MET A 1 -11.37 -12.95 18.69
C MET A 1 -9.90 -12.69 18.97
N LEU A 2 -8.99 -13.27 18.18
CA LEU A 2 -7.55 -13.02 18.31
C LEU A 2 -7.30 -11.51 18.32
N GLY A 3 -6.43 -11.04 19.19
CA GLY A 3 -5.97 -9.65 19.21
C GLY A 3 -5.10 -9.36 17.98
N LEU A 4 -5.70 -9.25 16.79
CA LEU A 4 -4.99 -9.07 15.52
C LEU A 4 -4.11 -7.80 15.47
N ARG A 5 -4.38 -6.83 16.36
CA ARG A 5 -3.51 -5.66 16.57
C ARG A 5 -2.07 -6.03 16.92
N THR A 6 -1.88 -7.10 17.68
CA THR A 6 -0.56 -7.61 18.13
C THR A 6 -0.23 -8.97 17.55
N ALA A 7 -1.00 -9.46 16.57
CA ALA A 7 -0.72 -10.73 15.91
C ALA A 7 0.52 -10.65 15.03
N THR A 8 1.19 -11.78 14.82
CA THR A 8 2.30 -11.83 13.88
C THR A 8 1.78 -11.62 12.44
N PRO A 9 2.60 -11.11 11.52
CA PRO A 9 2.20 -11.01 10.12
C PRO A 9 1.80 -12.36 9.51
N SER A 10 2.39 -13.46 9.98
CA SER A 10 2.03 -14.80 9.53
C SER A 10 0.60 -15.17 9.94
N ASP A 11 0.24 -14.95 11.21
CA ASP A 11 -1.11 -15.24 11.70
C ASP A 11 -2.16 -14.40 10.97
N MET A 12 -1.84 -13.13 10.71
CA MET A 12 -2.71 -12.22 9.96
C MET A 12 -2.96 -12.73 8.53
N ARG A 13 -1.90 -13.13 7.83
CA ARG A 13 -2.02 -13.70 6.48
C ARG A 13 -2.81 -15.00 6.48
N LEU A 14 -2.63 -15.86 7.48
CA LEU A 14 -3.41 -17.09 7.64
C LEU A 14 -4.90 -16.80 7.89
N ALA A 15 -5.22 -15.77 8.68
CA ALA A 15 -6.59 -15.33 8.91
C ALA A 15 -7.23 -14.79 7.61
N CYS A 16 -6.49 -14.04 6.79
CA CYS A 16 -6.95 -13.63 5.45
C CYS A 16 -7.19 -14.85 4.56
N ARG A 17 -6.22 -15.77 4.49
CA ARG A 17 -6.28 -17.00 3.69
C ARG A 17 -7.47 -17.90 4.05
N ALA A 18 -7.82 -17.94 5.33
CA ALA A 18 -8.98 -18.68 5.84
C ALA A 18 -10.32 -17.93 5.64
N GLY A 19 -10.30 -16.68 5.17
CA GLY A 19 -11.48 -15.83 5.05
C GLY A 19 -12.01 -15.31 6.40
N GLU A 20 -11.26 -15.48 7.48
CA GLU A 20 -11.64 -15.04 8.83
C GLU A 20 -11.49 -13.53 9.02
N TRP A 21 -10.61 -12.89 8.24
CA TRP A 21 -10.47 -11.44 8.20
C TRP A 21 -10.59 -10.89 6.78
N THR A 22 -11.61 -10.05 6.58
CA THR A 22 -11.95 -9.47 5.25
C THR A 22 -12.09 -7.94 5.30
N ASN A 23 -11.57 -7.32 6.37
CA ASN A 23 -11.67 -5.89 6.65
C ASN A 23 -10.30 -5.19 6.55
N VAL A 24 -10.24 -3.88 6.82
CA VAL A 24 -9.02 -3.06 6.76
C VAL A 24 -7.90 -3.64 7.64
N THR A 25 -6.66 -3.48 7.18
CA THR A 25 -5.47 -3.93 7.91
C THR A 25 -4.79 -2.82 8.72
N ALA A 26 -5.30 -1.58 8.66
CA ALA A 26 -4.74 -0.44 9.36
C ALA A 26 -4.65 -0.69 10.87
N GLY A 27 -3.46 -0.46 11.44
CA GLY A 27 -3.19 -0.70 12.87
C GLY A 27 -3.12 -2.17 13.30
N LEU A 28 -3.07 -3.12 12.36
CA LEU A 28 -2.81 -4.53 12.63
C LEU A 28 -1.32 -4.86 12.54
N CYS A 29 -0.90 -5.92 13.24
CA CYS A 29 0.48 -6.39 13.27
C CYS A 29 1.51 -5.35 13.76
N GLY A 30 1.14 -4.48 14.71
CA GLY A 30 2.08 -3.58 15.40
C GLY A 30 3.09 -2.86 14.49
N PRO A 31 4.41 -3.12 14.64
CA PRO A 31 5.47 -2.39 13.93
C PRO A 31 5.78 -2.93 12.52
N TYR A 32 5.11 -3.99 12.07
CA TYR A 32 5.45 -4.61 10.79
C TYR A 32 4.96 -3.77 9.61
N ALA A 33 5.79 -3.66 8.57
CA ALA A 33 5.43 -2.97 7.35
C ALA A 33 4.26 -3.66 6.64
N GLN A 34 3.40 -2.85 6.03
CA GLN A 34 2.35 -3.31 5.12
C GLN A 34 2.66 -2.85 3.70
N ALA A 35 2.18 -3.58 2.72
CA ALA A 35 2.40 -3.29 1.31
C ALA A 35 1.08 -3.23 0.55
N ASN A 36 1.03 -2.36 -0.45
CA ASN A 36 0.04 -2.40 -1.52
C ASN A 36 0.48 -3.46 -2.55
N LEU A 37 -0.48 -3.99 -3.30
CA LEU A 37 -0.27 -5.01 -4.31
C LEU A 37 -0.79 -4.55 -5.68
N ALA A 38 0.04 -4.69 -6.70
CA ALA A 38 -0.38 -4.67 -8.10
C ALA A 38 0.07 -5.96 -8.77
N ILE A 39 -0.82 -6.61 -9.51
CA ILE A 39 -0.51 -7.83 -10.27
C ILE A 39 -0.85 -7.56 -11.73
N LEU A 40 0.12 -7.77 -12.62
CA LEU A 40 0.03 -7.41 -14.03
C LEU A 40 0.58 -8.54 -14.90
N PRO A 41 0.08 -8.72 -16.13
CA PRO A 41 0.75 -9.57 -17.11
C PRO A 41 2.20 -9.13 -17.36
N ALA A 42 3.08 -10.06 -17.66
CA ALA A 42 4.52 -9.83 -17.84
C ALA A 42 4.83 -8.79 -18.93
N ASP A 43 3.99 -8.75 -19.98
CA ASP A 43 3.98 -7.70 -21.00
C ASP A 43 3.97 -6.29 -20.37
N TRP A 44 3.13 -6.05 -19.35
CA TRP A 44 2.98 -4.76 -18.68
C TRP A 44 4.00 -4.52 -17.58
N ALA A 45 4.61 -5.59 -17.05
CA ALA A 45 5.46 -5.54 -15.88
C ALA A 45 6.69 -4.62 -16.06
N PHE A 46 7.30 -4.63 -17.24
CA PHE A 46 8.48 -3.79 -17.50
C PHE A 46 8.16 -2.30 -17.48
N ASP A 47 7.07 -1.88 -18.13
CA ASP A 47 6.64 -0.49 -18.13
C ASP A 47 6.24 -0.03 -16.72
N PHE A 48 5.57 -0.92 -15.97
CA PHE A 48 5.18 -0.63 -14.59
C PHE A 48 6.41 -0.48 -13.68
N LEU A 49 7.41 -1.36 -13.80
CA LEU A 49 8.66 -1.24 -13.05
C LEU A 49 9.37 0.08 -13.34
N ARG A 50 9.44 0.48 -14.62
CA ARG A 50 9.99 1.80 -15.01
C ARG A 50 9.19 2.95 -14.43
N PHE A 51 7.85 2.84 -14.40
CA PHE A 51 6.98 3.83 -13.78
C PHE A 51 7.27 3.95 -12.28
N CYS A 52 7.41 2.83 -11.56
CA CYS A 52 7.75 2.86 -10.16
C CYS A 52 9.16 3.44 -9.91
N GLN A 53 10.15 3.10 -10.74
CA GLN A 53 11.51 3.65 -10.65
C GLN A 53 11.56 5.17 -10.91
N ALA A 54 10.76 5.66 -11.86
CA ALA A 54 10.63 7.09 -12.13
C ALA A 54 9.87 7.83 -11.02
N ASN A 55 9.03 7.11 -10.25
CA ASN A 55 8.18 7.66 -9.20
C ASN A 55 8.37 6.93 -7.86
N PRO A 56 9.59 6.93 -7.28
CA PRO A 56 9.91 6.08 -6.11
C PRO A 56 9.20 6.52 -4.84
N LYS A 57 8.73 7.78 -4.77
CA LYS A 57 8.00 8.31 -3.62
C LYS A 57 6.55 7.79 -3.55
N PRO A 58 5.72 7.91 -4.60
CA PRO A 58 4.38 7.31 -4.61
C PRO A 58 4.39 5.80 -4.89
N CYS A 59 5.45 5.25 -5.48
CA CYS A 59 5.52 3.82 -5.85
C CYS A 59 6.83 3.16 -5.38
N PRO A 60 7.16 3.14 -4.08
CA PRO A 60 8.37 2.48 -3.57
C PRO A 60 8.22 0.97 -3.70
N VAL A 61 9.00 0.34 -4.58
CA VAL A 61 8.97 -1.12 -4.76
C VAL A 61 9.74 -1.82 -3.63
N LEU A 62 9.07 -2.75 -2.95
CA LEU A 62 9.65 -3.60 -1.91
C LEU A 62 10.11 -4.95 -2.47
N GLU A 63 9.26 -5.60 -3.26
CA GLU A 63 9.55 -6.88 -3.91
C GLU A 63 8.76 -6.99 -5.22
N VAL A 64 9.35 -7.68 -6.20
CA VAL A 64 8.70 -8.06 -7.45
C VAL A 64 8.84 -9.57 -7.56
N THR A 65 7.74 -10.29 -7.81
CA THR A 65 7.79 -11.74 -7.97
C THR A 65 8.37 -12.14 -9.33
N ASN A 66 8.82 -13.39 -9.45
CA ASN A 66 9.06 -13.95 -10.77
C ASN A 66 7.74 -14.14 -11.51
N MET A 67 7.80 -14.13 -12.84
CA MET A 67 6.64 -14.39 -13.70
C MET A 67 6.00 -15.74 -13.35
N GLY A 68 4.69 -15.73 -13.09
CA GLY A 68 3.89 -16.89 -12.74
C GLY A 68 4.04 -17.35 -11.29
N ASP A 69 5.02 -16.85 -10.54
CA ASP A 69 5.27 -17.24 -9.15
C ASP A 69 4.41 -16.39 -8.18
N PRO A 70 3.42 -17.00 -7.49
CA PRO A 70 2.57 -16.29 -6.55
C PRO A 70 3.22 -16.10 -5.18
N LEU A 71 4.39 -16.70 -4.93
CA LEU A 71 5.02 -16.68 -3.63
C LEU A 71 5.98 -15.50 -3.48
N LEU A 72 5.98 -14.92 -2.28
CA LEU A 72 7.03 -14.01 -1.85
C LEU A 72 8.22 -14.77 -1.30
N HIS A 73 9.42 -14.25 -1.58
CA HIS A 73 10.68 -14.89 -1.20
C HIS A 73 11.56 -14.00 -0.33
N ARG A 74 11.35 -12.67 -0.31
CA ARG A 74 12.22 -11.74 0.44
C ARG A 74 11.53 -11.10 1.64
N ILE A 75 10.44 -10.35 1.42
CA ILE A 75 9.82 -9.52 2.48
C ILE A 75 8.89 -10.33 3.39
N ALA A 76 8.34 -11.43 2.87
CA ALA A 76 7.52 -12.37 3.62
C ALA A 76 7.65 -13.78 3.01
N PRO A 77 8.78 -14.48 3.22
CA PRO A 77 9.02 -15.79 2.61
C PRO A 77 7.86 -16.77 2.81
N GLY A 78 7.34 -17.32 1.72
CA GLY A 78 6.22 -18.28 1.71
C GLY A 78 4.82 -17.67 1.80
N ALA A 79 4.70 -16.34 1.85
CA ALA A 79 3.40 -15.68 1.69
C ALA A 79 2.87 -15.88 0.26
N ASP A 80 1.58 -16.19 0.13
CA ASP A 80 0.92 -16.46 -1.15
C ASP A 80 0.04 -15.28 -1.56
N LEU A 81 0.44 -14.56 -2.61
CA LEU A 81 -0.27 -13.38 -3.11
C LEU A 81 -1.69 -13.65 -3.61
N ARG A 82 -2.08 -14.92 -3.76
CA ARG A 82 -3.42 -15.29 -4.22
C ARG A 82 -4.45 -15.32 -3.11
N THR A 83 -4.01 -15.47 -1.85
CA THR A 83 -4.90 -15.76 -0.72
C THR A 83 -4.59 -14.97 0.56
N ASP A 84 -3.38 -14.43 0.72
CA ASP A 84 -2.93 -13.87 2.00
C ASP A 84 -3.36 -12.41 2.25
N LEU A 85 -4.15 -11.83 1.36
CA LEU A 85 -4.74 -10.50 1.49
C LEU A 85 -6.24 -10.60 1.79
N PRO A 86 -6.81 -9.66 2.56
CA PRO A 86 -8.21 -9.74 2.98
C PRO A 86 -9.21 -9.49 1.84
N ARG A 87 -8.78 -8.85 0.75
CA ARG A 87 -9.61 -8.50 -0.41
C ARG A 87 -8.75 -8.09 -1.60
N TYR A 88 -9.22 -8.41 -2.80
CA TYR A 88 -8.63 -8.02 -4.07
C TYR A 88 -9.63 -7.20 -4.89
N ARG A 89 -9.09 -6.30 -5.71
CA ARG A 89 -9.86 -5.58 -6.74
C ARG A 89 -9.40 -6.04 -8.12
N VAL A 90 -10.33 -6.51 -8.94
CA VAL A 90 -10.04 -7.00 -10.27
C VAL A 90 -10.41 -5.94 -11.29
N TYR A 91 -9.43 -5.51 -12.08
CA TYR A 91 -9.64 -4.53 -13.14
C TYR A 91 -9.57 -5.19 -14.52
N ARG A 92 -10.42 -4.74 -15.44
CA ARG A 92 -10.40 -5.10 -16.86
C ARG A 92 -10.64 -3.84 -17.69
N TYR A 93 -9.76 -3.58 -18.66
CA TYR A 93 -9.84 -2.38 -19.51
C TYR A 93 -9.96 -1.05 -18.75
N GLY A 94 -9.33 -0.96 -17.57
CA GLY A 94 -9.36 0.23 -16.72
C GLY A 94 -10.55 0.31 -15.76
N GLU A 95 -11.53 -0.59 -15.86
CA GLU A 95 -12.73 -0.60 -15.02
C GLU A 95 -12.65 -1.66 -13.92
N LEU A 96 -13.16 -1.33 -12.73
CA LEU A 96 -13.31 -2.28 -11.62
C LEU A 96 -14.47 -3.23 -11.93
N VAL A 97 -14.19 -4.51 -12.11
CA VAL A 97 -15.20 -5.50 -12.48
C VAL A 97 -15.56 -6.48 -11.36
N ASP A 98 -14.70 -6.62 -10.35
CA ASP A 98 -14.95 -7.55 -9.25
C ASP A 98 -14.18 -7.19 -7.96
N GLU A 99 -14.71 -7.64 -6.82
CA GLU A 99 -14.06 -7.62 -5.52
C GLU A 99 -14.16 -9.00 -4.85
N VAL A 100 -13.02 -9.71 -4.77
CA VAL A 100 -12.95 -11.11 -4.33
C VAL A 100 -12.04 -11.28 -3.11
N LEU A 101 -12.18 -12.39 -2.39
CA LEU A 101 -11.36 -12.72 -1.23
C LEU A 101 -10.11 -13.55 -1.58
N ASP A 102 -10.08 -14.15 -2.78
CA ASP A 102 -8.91 -14.81 -3.33
C ASP A 102 -8.90 -14.70 -4.85
N ILE A 103 -7.73 -14.89 -5.46
CA ILE A 103 -7.53 -14.78 -6.92
C ILE A 103 -6.93 -16.05 -7.51
N LYS A 104 -7.09 -17.22 -6.87
CA LYS A 104 -6.49 -18.47 -7.35
C LYS A 104 -6.90 -18.80 -8.79
N GLU A 105 -8.19 -18.64 -9.08
CA GLU A 105 -8.76 -18.91 -10.42
C GLU A 105 -8.41 -17.83 -11.45
N LEU A 106 -7.97 -16.65 -11.00
CA LEU A 106 -7.55 -15.55 -11.88
C LEU A 106 -6.05 -15.54 -12.15
N TRP A 107 -5.27 -16.29 -11.37
CA TRP A 107 -3.82 -16.32 -11.47
C TRP A 107 -3.38 -17.04 -12.74
N GLN A 108 -2.47 -16.42 -13.49
CA GLN A 108 -1.96 -16.95 -14.75
C GLN A 108 -0.43 -17.06 -14.71
N ALA A 109 0.11 -17.91 -15.59
CA ALA A 109 1.54 -18.20 -15.66
C ALA A 109 2.39 -17.00 -16.09
N ASP A 110 1.77 -15.95 -16.63
CA ASP A 110 2.44 -14.72 -17.08
C ASP A 110 2.26 -13.55 -16.11
N LEU A 111 1.62 -13.74 -14.95
CA LEU A 111 1.44 -12.65 -13.99
C LEU A 111 2.70 -12.35 -13.18
N VAL A 112 2.91 -11.07 -12.88
CA VAL A 112 3.99 -10.56 -12.03
C VAL A 112 3.38 -9.72 -10.92
N GLY A 113 3.71 -10.05 -9.66
CA GLY A 113 3.28 -9.31 -8.48
C GLY A 113 4.28 -8.22 -8.09
N PHE A 114 3.78 -7.02 -7.82
CA PHE A 114 4.53 -5.86 -7.35
C PHE A 114 4.06 -5.47 -5.96
N LEU A 115 4.96 -5.56 -4.99
CA LEU A 115 4.70 -5.19 -3.61
C LEU A 115 5.25 -3.78 -3.42
N ILE A 116 4.33 -2.83 -3.27
CA ILE A 116 4.64 -1.41 -3.18
C ILE A 116 4.48 -1.00 -1.73
N GLY A 117 5.46 -0.28 -1.18
CA GLY A 117 5.40 0.19 0.20
C GLY A 117 4.11 0.93 0.49
N CYS A 118 3.62 0.82 1.72
CA CYS A 118 2.41 1.49 2.14
C CYS A 118 2.72 2.59 3.17
N SER A 119 1.92 3.66 3.14
CA SER A 119 1.98 4.72 4.15
C SER A 119 1.70 4.24 5.59
N PHE A 120 1.13 3.04 5.76
CA PHE A 120 0.91 2.44 7.07
C PHE A 120 2.21 2.15 7.83
N SER A 121 3.33 2.00 7.12
CA SER A 121 4.64 1.75 7.74
C SER A 121 5.17 2.91 8.59
N PHE A 122 4.76 4.17 8.35
CA PHE A 122 5.18 5.29 9.20
C PHE A 122 4.16 5.63 10.29
N GLU A 123 2.99 5.00 10.33
CA GLU A 123 1.99 5.29 11.35
C GLU A 123 2.43 4.82 12.73
N ALA A 124 3.13 3.68 12.79
CA ALA A 124 3.77 3.23 14.02
C ALA A 124 4.76 4.28 14.55
N GLU A 125 5.57 4.88 13.67
CA GLU A 125 6.53 5.93 14.02
C GLU A 125 5.85 7.22 14.46
N LEU A 126 4.75 7.62 13.82
CA LEU A 126 3.93 8.75 14.25
C LEU A 126 3.34 8.51 15.64
N LEU A 127 2.77 7.33 15.88
CA LEU A 127 2.20 6.96 17.19
C LEU A 127 3.29 6.90 18.27
N ALA A 128 4.47 6.35 17.97
CA ALA A 128 5.62 6.34 18.88
C ALA A 128 6.12 7.75 19.22
N ALA A 129 5.98 8.70 18.28
CA ALA A 129 6.27 10.11 18.49
C ALA A 129 5.12 10.90 19.16
N ASN A 130 4.04 10.24 19.59
CA ASN A 130 2.83 10.88 20.13
C ASN A 130 2.10 11.82 19.13
N VAL A 131 2.23 11.54 17.83
CA VAL A 131 1.44 12.18 16.77
C VAL A 131 0.21 11.31 16.49
N PRO A 132 -1.02 11.79 16.76
CA PRO A 132 -2.23 11.00 16.58
C PRO A 132 -2.51 10.73 15.11
N VAL A 133 -3.06 9.54 14.84
CA VAL A 133 -3.46 9.10 13.50
C VAL A 133 -4.97 8.88 13.48
N ARG A 134 -5.70 9.87 12.99
CA ARG A 134 -7.16 9.97 13.13
C ARG A 134 -7.94 8.74 12.65
N HIS A 135 -7.58 8.18 11.50
CA HIS A 135 -8.31 7.04 10.95
C HIS A 135 -8.10 5.76 11.78
N ILE A 136 -6.94 5.59 12.44
CA ILE A 136 -6.71 4.51 13.40
C ILE A 136 -7.60 4.69 14.64
N GLU A 137 -7.69 5.91 15.19
CA GLU A 137 -8.57 6.21 16.32
C GLU A 137 -10.04 5.89 16.02
N LEU A 138 -10.46 6.12 14.78
CA LEU A 138 -11.82 5.87 14.30
C LEU A 138 -12.05 4.45 13.80
N GLY A 139 -11.02 3.61 13.68
CA GLY A 139 -11.13 2.27 13.10
C GLY A 139 -11.58 2.28 11.63
N THR A 140 -11.16 3.29 10.86
CA THR A 140 -11.53 3.49 9.45
C THR A 140 -10.30 3.47 8.55
N ASN A 141 -10.51 3.38 7.24
CA ASN A 141 -9.42 3.50 6.27
C ASN A 141 -8.94 4.95 6.16
N VAL A 142 -7.66 5.15 5.83
CA VAL A 142 -7.11 6.47 5.56
C VAL A 142 -7.80 7.08 4.34
N PRO A 143 -8.20 8.37 4.37
CA PRO A 143 -8.75 9.01 3.19
C PRO A 143 -7.65 9.21 2.15
N MET A 144 -7.95 8.84 0.91
CA MET A 144 -7.05 8.95 -0.23
C MET A 144 -7.70 9.77 -1.34
N TYR A 145 -6.90 10.61 -1.99
CA TYR A 145 -7.38 11.56 -2.99
C TYR A 145 -6.50 11.53 -4.24
N ARG A 146 -7.13 11.62 -5.40
CA ARG A 146 -6.45 11.82 -6.67
C ARG A 146 -6.14 13.30 -6.85
N THR A 147 -4.86 13.64 -6.97
CA THR A 147 -4.41 15.03 -7.08
C THR A 147 -4.32 15.50 -8.53
N ASN A 148 -3.94 16.76 -8.75
CA ASN A 148 -3.49 17.28 -10.04
C ASN A 148 -1.96 17.18 -10.24
N ILE A 149 -1.21 16.59 -9.30
CA ILE A 149 0.24 16.39 -9.40
C ILE A 149 0.51 15.18 -10.30
N ALA A 150 1.07 15.40 -11.48
CA ALA A 150 1.39 14.31 -12.41
C ALA A 150 2.59 13.47 -11.93
N CYS A 151 2.49 12.15 -12.02
CA CYS A 151 3.64 11.25 -11.98
C CYS A 151 4.43 11.34 -13.29
N GLN A 152 5.73 11.08 -13.24
CA GLN A 152 6.55 10.91 -14.43
C GLN A 152 6.08 9.67 -15.20
N SER A 153 5.69 9.85 -16.46
CA SER A 153 5.19 8.75 -17.29
C SER A 153 6.30 7.77 -17.68
N ALA A 154 5.94 6.49 -17.84
CA ALA A 154 6.86 5.46 -18.33
C ALA A 154 6.11 4.39 -19.12
N GLY A 155 6.44 4.26 -20.41
CA GLY A 155 5.75 3.35 -21.32
C GLY A 155 4.26 3.65 -21.35
N ARG A 156 3.43 2.64 -21.10
CA ARG A 156 1.97 2.77 -21.05
C ARG A 156 1.43 3.44 -19.78
N PHE A 157 2.24 3.60 -18.74
CA PHE A 157 1.78 4.12 -17.45
C PHE A 157 1.97 5.63 -17.35
N GLN A 158 0.85 6.30 -17.08
CA GLN A 158 0.76 7.71 -16.78
C GLN A 158 -0.43 7.96 -15.85
N GLY A 159 -0.37 9.00 -15.05
CA GLY A 159 -1.48 9.38 -14.17
C GLY A 159 -1.06 10.33 -13.06
N PRO A 160 -2.05 10.92 -12.37
CA PRO A 160 -1.79 11.74 -11.20
C PRO A 160 -1.36 10.91 -9.99
N MET A 161 -0.62 11.53 -9.10
CA MET A 161 -0.29 11.00 -7.78
C MET A 161 -1.57 10.90 -6.93
N VAL A 162 -1.75 9.76 -6.27
CA VAL A 162 -2.73 9.59 -5.19
C VAL A 162 -2.03 9.89 -3.87
N VAL A 163 -2.66 10.69 -3.02
CA VAL A 163 -2.15 11.05 -1.69
C VAL A 163 -3.07 10.52 -0.61
N SER A 164 -2.51 10.16 0.55
CA SER A 164 -3.28 9.91 1.77
C SER A 164 -3.21 11.11 2.70
N MET A 165 -4.34 11.51 3.29
CA MET A 165 -4.44 12.70 4.13
C MET A 165 -4.61 12.30 5.60
N ARG A 166 -3.90 12.99 6.49
CA ARG A 166 -4.04 12.84 7.95
C ARG A 166 -4.24 14.23 8.54
N PRO A 167 -5.39 14.52 9.19
CA PRO A 167 -5.63 15.82 9.80
C PRO A 167 -4.75 15.95 11.05
N MET A 168 -4.01 17.05 11.15
CA MET A 168 -3.08 17.32 12.25
C MET A 168 -3.15 18.79 12.66
N LEU A 169 -2.93 19.06 13.94
CA LEU A 169 -2.60 20.42 14.40
C LEU A 169 -1.27 20.85 13.80
N ALA A 170 -1.03 22.15 13.62
CA ALA A 170 0.21 22.67 13.03
C ALA A 170 1.48 22.11 13.70
N ARG A 171 1.50 22.06 15.05
CA ARG A 171 2.61 21.47 15.82
C ARG A 171 2.85 19.98 15.52
N GLN A 172 1.77 19.22 15.31
CA GLN A 172 1.83 17.79 15.01
C GLN A 172 2.29 17.58 13.56
N ALA A 173 1.88 18.46 12.64
CA ALA A 173 2.32 18.42 11.25
C ALA A 173 3.84 18.63 11.13
N ILE A 174 4.41 19.58 11.89
CA ILE A 174 5.87 19.80 11.95
C ILE A 174 6.58 18.53 12.43
N GLN A 175 6.11 17.97 13.55
CA GLN A 175 6.69 16.73 14.10
C GLN A 175 6.55 15.55 13.13
N ALA A 176 5.41 15.42 12.45
CA ALA A 176 5.18 14.39 11.46
C ALA A 176 6.16 14.51 10.29
N VAL A 177 6.46 15.73 9.82
CA VAL A 177 7.49 15.96 8.80
C VAL A 177 8.84 15.46 9.29
N GLU A 178 9.25 15.79 10.51
CA GLU A 178 10.56 15.36 11.06
C GLU A 178 10.67 13.83 11.17
N VAL A 179 9.63 13.18 11.69
CA VAL A 179 9.57 11.72 11.85
C VAL A 179 9.61 11.03 10.49
N THR A 180 8.73 11.43 9.58
CA THR A 180 8.56 10.75 8.29
C THR A 180 9.69 11.03 7.31
N SER A 181 10.38 12.17 7.40
CA SER A 181 11.51 12.52 6.51
C SER A 181 12.70 11.57 6.64
N ARG A 182 12.81 10.84 7.76
CA ARG A 182 13.85 9.84 7.99
C ARG A 182 13.54 8.50 7.30
N LEU A 183 12.30 8.28 6.89
CA LEU A 183 11.78 7.01 6.36
C LEU A 183 11.76 7.00 4.83
N ARG A 184 12.92 7.22 4.20
CA ARG A 184 13.04 7.34 2.72
C ARG A 184 12.55 6.11 1.95
N ALA A 185 12.58 4.94 2.56
CA ALA A 185 12.18 3.67 1.92
C ALA A 185 10.65 3.45 1.86
N VAL A 186 9.84 4.21 2.62
CA VAL A 186 8.39 3.97 2.77
C VAL A 186 7.58 5.27 2.72
N HIS A 187 7.71 6.00 1.61
CA HIS A 187 7.05 7.29 1.25
C HIS A 187 7.77 8.56 1.73
N GLY A 188 8.50 8.52 2.84
CA GLY A 188 9.28 9.67 3.32
C GLY A 188 8.41 10.89 3.71
N ALA A 189 8.97 12.09 3.56
CA ALA A 189 8.31 13.36 3.93
C ALA A 189 6.97 13.57 3.21
N PRO A 190 6.02 14.34 3.77
CA PRO A 190 4.77 14.69 3.09
C PRO A 190 5.03 15.37 1.73
N VAL A 191 4.12 15.16 0.78
CA VAL A 191 4.18 15.82 -0.54
C VAL A 191 3.48 17.18 -0.56
N HIS A 192 2.58 17.42 0.40
CA HIS A 192 1.81 18.65 0.53
C HIS A 192 1.42 18.89 1.99
N LEU A 193 1.34 20.16 2.39
CA LEU A 193 0.79 20.61 3.66
C LEU A 193 -0.04 21.88 3.42
N GLY A 194 -1.24 21.95 3.99
CA GLY A 194 -2.10 23.13 3.94
C GLY A 194 -3.25 22.99 2.96
N ASP A 195 -3.49 24.04 2.17
CA ASP A 195 -4.68 24.19 1.33
C ASP A 195 -4.81 23.06 0.29
N PRO A 196 -5.84 22.19 0.37
CA PRO A 196 -6.01 21.06 -0.54
C PRO A 196 -6.21 21.47 -2.00
N SER A 197 -6.71 22.69 -2.27
CA SER A 197 -6.98 23.16 -3.63
C SER A 197 -5.71 23.30 -4.47
N LEU A 198 -4.56 23.55 -3.83
CA LEU A 198 -3.25 23.63 -4.48
C LEU A 198 -2.81 22.29 -5.11
N ILE A 199 -3.39 21.18 -4.65
CA ILE A 199 -3.16 19.84 -5.20
C ILE A 199 -4.40 19.26 -5.87
N GLY A 200 -5.40 20.10 -6.17
CA GLY A 200 -6.60 19.73 -6.92
C GLY A 200 -7.62 18.91 -6.11
N ILE A 201 -7.63 19.05 -4.79
CA ILE A 201 -8.63 18.46 -3.89
C ILE A 201 -9.60 19.53 -3.41
#